data_AF-A0AAW7YZ42-F1
#
_entry.id   AF-A0AAW7YZ42-F1
#
_cell.length_a   1.000
_cell.length_b   1.000
_cell.length_c   1.000
_cell.angle_alpha   90.00
_cell.angle_beta   90.00
_cell.angle_gamma   90.00
#
_symmetry.space_group_name_H-M   'P 1'
#
loop_
_entity.id
_entity.type
_entity.pdbx_description
1 polymer ?
#
loop_
_entity_poly.entity_id
_entity_poly.type
_entity_poly.pdbx_seq_one_letter_code
_entity_poly.pdbx_strand_id
1 'polypeptide(L)' 'ALYIAGSGIQTQQTYVDVISNNIANVNTIGYKRDSVSFSQVVSGNSRTQNASTNEGAYRGNGASVNEINSVFENGDLRA' A
#
# COMPACT_ATOMS: atom_id res chain seq x y z
N ALA A 1 -11.97 10.21 -11.49
CA ALA A 1 -12.63 9.69 -10.27
C ALA A 1 -12.67 8.17 -10.26
N LEU A 2 -13.25 7.50 -11.27
CA LEU A 2 -13.33 6.02 -11.32
C LEU A 2 -11.97 5.32 -11.18
N TYR A 3 -10.92 5.84 -11.83
CA TYR A 3 -9.56 5.29 -11.69
C TYR A 3 -8.99 5.38 -10.26
N ILE A 4 -9.27 6.49 -9.57
CA ILE A 4 -8.85 6.70 -8.17
C ILE A 4 -9.61 5.75 -7.25
N ALA A 5 -10.92 5.61 -7.46
CA ALA A 5 -11.74 4.64 -6.71
C ALA A 5 -11.31 3.19 -7.01
N GLY A 6 -11.05 2.85 -8.28
CA GLY A 6 -10.60 1.52 -8.70
C GLY A 6 -9.23 1.15 -8.14
N SER A 7 -8.27 2.07 -8.15
CA SER A 7 -6.94 1.86 -7.53
C SER A 7 -7.03 1.73 -6.00
N GLY A 8 -7.93 2.48 -5.35
CA GLY A 8 -8.23 2.30 -3.93
C GLY A 8 -8.84 0.94 -3.59
N ILE A 9 -9.79 0.45 -4.40
CA ILE A 9 -10.37 -0.88 -4.21
C ILE A 9 -9.34 -1.97 -4.49
N GLN A 10 -8.51 -1.81 -5.53
CA GLN A 10 -7.48 -2.78 -5.87
C GLN A 10 -6.41 -2.91 -4.77
N THR A 11 -5.99 -1.78 -4.19
CA THR A 11 -5.07 -1.80 -3.02
C THR A 11 -5.71 -2.46 -1.80
N GLN A 12 -6.98 -2.20 -1.54
CA GLN A 12 -7.72 -2.89 -0.47
C GLN A 12 -7.85 -4.40 -0.73
N GLN A 13 -8.07 -4.82 -1.98
CA GLN A 13 -8.13 -6.24 -2.33
C GLN A 13 -6.80 -6.92 -2.01
N THR A 14 -5.67 -6.33 -2.41
CA THR A 14 -4.34 -6.86 -2.08
C THR A 14 -4.11 -6.92 -0.57
N TYR A 15 -4.60 -5.93 0.19
CA TYR A 15 -4.55 -5.95 1.65
C TYR A 15 -5.27 -7.17 2.23
N VAL A 16 -6.49 -7.43 1.74
CA VAL A 16 -7.31 -8.57 2.17
C VAL A 16 -6.63 -9.89 1.81
N ASP A 17 -6.05 -10.00 0.61
CA ASP A 17 -5.36 -11.22 0.17
C ASP A 17 -4.14 -11.53 1.05
N VAL A 18 -3.35 -10.52 1.42
CA VAL A 18 -2.20 -10.67 2.33
C VAL A 18 -2.65 -11.07 3.74
N ILE A 19 -3.72 -10.45 4.26
CA ILE A 19 -4.27 -10.86 5.56
C ILE A 19 -4.78 -12.30 5.51
N SER A 20 -5.49 -12.67 4.44
CA SER A 20 -6.02 -14.01 4.25
C SER A 20 -4.89 -15.04 4.25
N ASN A 21 -3.79 -14.76 3.54
CA ASN A 21 -2.61 -15.62 3.54
C ASN A 21 -1.98 -15.75 4.94
N ASN A 22 -1.86 -14.65 5.68
CA ASN A 22 -1.33 -14.65 7.04
C ASN A 22 -2.18 -15.48 8.00
N ILE A 23 -3.51 -15.35 7.92
CA ILE A 23 -4.45 -16.09 8.77
C ILE A 23 -4.41 -17.58 8.42
N ALA A 24 -4.37 -17.91 7.12
CA ALA A 24 -4.30 -19.30 6.67
C ALA A 24 -3.03 -20.02 7.17
N ASN A 25 -1.92 -19.28 7.27
CA ASN A 25 -0.62 -19.83 7.67
C ASN A 25 -0.22 -19.52 9.12
N VAL A 26 -1.12 -18.97 9.94
CA VAL A 26 -0.83 -18.61 11.34
C VAL A 26 -0.37 -19.80 12.18
N ASN A 27 -0.80 -21.02 11.82
CA ASN A 27 -0.42 -22.25 12.50
C ASN A 27 0.74 -23.02 11.83
N THR A 28 1.27 -22.51 10.72
CA THR A 28 2.37 -23.15 9.99
C THR A 28 3.69 -22.84 10.68
N ILE A 29 4.39 -23.88 11.14
CA ILE A 29 5.67 -23.75 11.85
C ILE A 29 6.70 -23.09 10.92
N GLY A 30 7.34 -22.03 11.40
CA GLY A 30 8.36 -21.29 10.65
C GLY A 30 7.80 -20.29 9.61
N TYR A 31 6.48 -20.12 9.53
CA TYR A 31 5.88 -19.10 8.67
C TYR A 31 6.24 -17.69 9.15
N LYS A 32 6.52 -16.79 8.20
CA LYS A 32 6.75 -15.37 8.43
C LYS A 32 5.55 -14.60 7.90
N ARG A 33 4.96 -13.75 8.74
CA ARG A 33 3.82 -12.90 8.37
C ARG A 33 4.26 -11.94 7.28
N ASP A 34 3.48 -11.83 6.21
CA ASP A 34 3.64 -10.79 5.21
C ASP A 34 2.91 -9.51 5.63
N SER A 35 3.54 -8.37 5.39
CA SER A 35 2.96 -7.04 5.59
C SER A 35 3.02 -6.27 4.29
N VAL A 36 1.94 -5.58 3.96
CA VAL A 36 1.84 -4.78 2.74
C VAL A 36 1.90 -3.30 3.07
N SER A 37 2.68 -2.56 2.28
CA SER A 37 2.80 -1.11 2.35
C SER A 37 2.18 -0.49 1.10
N PHE A 38 1.46 0.61 1.26
CA PHE A 38 0.78 1.32 0.17
C PHE A 38 1.29 2.75 0.10
N SER A 39 1.37 3.28 -1.12
CA SER A 39 1.72 4.67 -1.36
C SER A 39 0.69 5.34 -2.27
N GLN A 40 0.43 6.62 -2.01
CA GLN A 40 -0.44 7.42 -2.86
C GLN A 40 0.35 7.89 -4.08
N VAL A 41 -0.21 7.68 -5.27
CA VAL A 41 0.34 8.25 -6.51
C VAL A 41 -0.10 9.71 -6.58
N VAL A 42 0.85 10.62 -6.52
CA VAL A 42 0.60 12.07 -6.65
C VAL A 42 1.29 12.55 -7.93
N SER A 43 0.56 13.24 -8.80
CA SER A 43 1.17 13.96 -9.92
C SER A 43 1.16 15.45 -9.62
N GLY A 44 2.34 16.05 -9.71
CA GLY A 44 2.52 17.50 -9.71
C GLY A 44 2.75 17.99 -11.13
N ASN A 45 2.01 19.02 -11.55
CA ASN A 45 2.31 19.74 -12.78
C ASN A 45 3.58 20.58 -12.57
N SER A 46 4.75 20.10 -13.03
CA SER A 46 6.00 20.89 -13.07
C SER A 46 6.01 21.96 -14.17
N ARG A 47 4.87 22.59 -14.47
CA ARG A 47 4.75 23.67 -15.46
C ARG A 47 3.75 24.73 -15.02
N THR A 48 4.17 25.57 -14.07
CA THR A 48 3.92 27.03 -14.09
C THR A 48 4.99 27.72 -13.24
N GLN A 49 6.23 27.73 -13.73
CA GLN A 49 7.14 28.84 -13.43
C GLN A 49 6.58 30.07 -14.15
N ASN A 50 5.51 30.68 -13.64
CA ASN A 50 5.11 32.06 -13.94
C ASN A 50 4.00 32.51 -12.98
N ALA A 51 4.43 33.36 -12.05
CA ALA A 51 3.71 34.44 -11.38
C ALA A 51 2.30 34.17 -10.77
N SER A 52 2.27 34.22 -9.43
CA SER A 52 1.22 34.82 -8.58
C SER A 52 0.20 33.93 -7.86
N THR A 53 0.27 32.60 -7.92
CA THR A 53 -0.50 31.73 -7.00
C THR A 53 0.32 30.49 -6.65
N ASN A 54 0.98 30.52 -5.50
CA ASN A 54 1.75 29.40 -4.94
C ASN A 54 0.82 28.31 -4.40
N GLU A 55 0.01 27.70 -5.26
CA GLU A 55 -0.65 26.44 -4.96
C GLU A 55 -0.24 25.43 -6.03
N GLY A 56 0.91 24.79 -5.79
CA GLY A 56 1.32 23.63 -6.56
C GLY A 56 0.19 22.60 -6.48
N ALA A 57 -0.59 22.49 -7.56
CA ALA A 57 -1.74 21.61 -7.61
C ALA A 57 -1.28 20.14 -7.66
N TYR A 58 -0.89 19.61 -6.51
CA TYR A 58 -0.67 18.18 -6.31
C TYR A 58 -2.04 17.50 -6.41
N ARG A 59 -2.31 16.86 -7.54
CA ARG A 59 -3.53 16.07 -7.74
C ARG A 59 -3.20 14.63 -7.34
N GLY A 60 -3.92 14.11 -6.34
CA GLY A 60 -3.88 12.70 -5.99
C GLY A 60 -4.49 11.87 -7.12
N ASN A 61 -3.70 10.97 -7.70
CA ASN A 61 -4.05 10.18 -8.88
C ASN A 61 -4.42 8.72 -8.57
N GLY A 62 -4.38 8.31 -7.30
CA GLY A 62 -4.77 6.95 -6.87
C GLY A 62 -3.86 6.41 -5.77
N ALA A 63 -4.05 5.15 -5.42
CA ALA A 63 -3.19 4.41 -4.48
C ALA A 63 -2.57 3.20 -5.19
N SER A 64 -1.30 2.90 -4.90
CA SER A 64 -0.60 1.72 -5.39
C SER A 64 -0.02 0.93 -4.23
N VAL A 65 0.09 -0.39 -4.42
CA VAL A 65 0.90 -1.26 -3.56
C VAL A 65 2.37 -0.90 -3.79
N ASN A 66 3.10 -0.62 -2.72
CA ASN A 66 4.51 -0.26 -2.78
C ASN A 66 5.37 -1.52 -2.68
N GLU A 67 5.11 -2.34 -1.67
CA GLU A 67 5.86 -3.56 -1.39
C GLU A 67 5.06 -4.50 -0.47
N ILE A 68 5.29 -5.80 -0.61
CA ILE A 68 4.85 -6.83 0.34
C ILE A 68 6.13 -7.42 0.94
N ASN A 69 6.33 -7.21 2.23
CA ASN A 69 7.54 -7.60 2.94
C ASN A 69 7.20 -8.64 4.01
N SER A 70 8.00 -9.70 4.07
CA SER A 70 7.91 -10.69 5.15
C SER A 70 8.52 -10.10 6.43
N VAL A 71 7.79 -10.21 7.53
CA VAL A 71 8.16 -9.70 8.85
C VAL A 71 8.97 -10.76 9.57
N PHE A 72 10.26 -10.48 9.78
CA PHE A 72 11.20 -11.37 10.46
C PHE A 72 11.22 -11.12 11.97
N GLU A 73 10.07 -11.30 12.60
CA GLU A 73 9.96 -11.32 14.06
C GLU A 73 10.07 -12.76 14.58
N ASN A 74 10.58 -12.90 15.81
CA ASN A 74 10.56 -14.17 16.53
C ASN A 74 9.13 -14.39 17.03
N GLY A 75 8.48 -15.45 16.55
CA GLY A 75 7.16 -15.85 17.03
C GLY A 75 7.24 -16.53 18.39
N ASP A 76 6.08 -16.75 19.02
CA ASP A 76 6.00 -17.44 20.30
C ASP A 76 6.61 -18.85 20.22
N LEU A 77 7.50 -19.15 21.17
CA LEU A 77 8.04 -20.49 21.35
C LEU A 77 6.94 -21.37 21.94
N ARG A 78 6.34 -22.21 21.09
CA ARG A 78 5.41 -23.25 21.55
C ARG A 78 6.23 -24.38 22.16
N ALA A 79 6.23 -24.47 23.48
CA ALA A 79 6.80 -25.57 24.26
C ALA A 79 6.00 -26.87 24.11
#